data_AF-A0A1N6KV51-F1
#
_entry.id   AF-A0A1N6KV51-F1
#
_cell.length_a   1.000
_cell.length_b   1.000
_cell.length_c   1.000
_cell.angle_alpha   90.00
_cell.angle_beta   90.00
_cell.angle_gamma   90.00
#
_symmetry.space_group_name_H-M   'P 1'
#
loop_
_entity.id
_entity.type
_entity.pdbx_description
1 polymer ?
#
loop_
_entity_poly.entity_id
_entity_poly.type
_entity_poly.pdbx_seq_one_letter_code
_entity_poly.pdbx_strand_id
1 'polypeptide(L)'
;MAIRDSVVVDPLKTLFGGGATAGLTDGQLLERFATRRGEDAELAFTALVTRHGPMVWGVCRGLLRNPHDAEDAFQAAFFVLARKAGSLRQPELVGPWLYGVALRTARQVKAGNERRRRREAEAAMSGAKVAADAGGRELTPSVREEIETLHEEIDRLPERYRTAIVLCDLQGLTHEEAARRLGRPVGTVSARISRARDRLKGRLSRRGVALPGGVLATAVATGQASAMPAALAGSTTKIAMSVSMGLTAGTVPASVAALSQGVIKTMFLTKIKTVMVTLILAGAAAGSVAVVAQQGSAPRVDAAAEQPSEAAPQKSPTTVTDKAEPREAELIVRSAANLRKIARGIHAYLDTNKRFPPPAIYSANGKPLLSWRVAILPFIGEKALYDQFKLDEPWDGPHNQGLLKLRPKVYAPVVNRSQPTESTYYQGFTGKRAFFEGKNGIALVEGRNPFPEIPDGTVSTLMVVEAGATVPWTKPEDLQYAPDQPFPKLGGQFKEGFVALTADGSTRFINRSIDPKILHAIITRNGEEVINNAAIGETIAP
;
A
#
# COMPACT_ATOMS: atom_id res chain seq x y z
N MET A 1 50.76 0.61 -38.58
CA MET A 1 50.88 -0.29 -37.41
C MET A 1 50.31 0.41 -36.20
N ALA A 2 49.03 0.16 -35.89
CA ALA A 2 48.34 0.41 -34.61
C ALA A 2 46.85 0.09 -34.83
N ILE A 3 46.50 -1.19 -34.67
CA ILE A 3 45.12 -1.67 -34.74
C ILE A 3 44.45 -1.29 -33.42
N ARG A 4 43.32 -0.59 -33.52
CA ARG A 4 42.40 -0.34 -32.42
C ARG A 4 41.77 -1.67 -32.00
N ASP A 5 42.10 -2.16 -30.82
CA ASP A 5 41.34 -3.21 -30.14
C ASP A 5 39.98 -2.67 -29.66
N SER A 6 39.06 -2.47 -30.60
CA SER A 6 37.64 -2.44 -30.29
C SER A 6 37.22 -3.87 -29.99
N VAL A 7 36.71 -4.11 -28.77
CA VAL A 7 36.04 -5.37 -28.41
C VAL A 7 34.88 -5.56 -29.38
N VAL A 8 35.10 -6.37 -30.41
CA VAL A 8 34.07 -6.83 -31.34
C VAL A 8 33.18 -7.79 -30.56
N VAL A 9 32.06 -7.29 -30.05
CA VAL A 9 30.92 -8.15 -29.74
C VAL A 9 30.32 -8.50 -31.09
N ASP A 10 30.51 -9.74 -31.51
CA ASP A 10 30.09 -10.24 -32.82
C ASP A 10 28.57 -10.03 -33.01
N PRO A 11 28.13 -9.20 -33.97
CA PRO A 11 26.72 -8.94 -34.22
C PRO A 11 25.95 -10.23 -34.53
N LEU A 12 26.62 -11.23 -35.12
CA LEU A 12 26.05 -12.55 -35.40
C LEU A 12 25.81 -13.36 -34.11
N LYS A 13 26.71 -13.30 -33.12
CA LYS A 13 26.47 -13.93 -31.79
C LYS A 13 25.32 -13.27 -31.04
N THR A 14 25.13 -11.97 -31.22
CA THR A 14 24.02 -11.22 -30.60
C THR A 14 22.67 -11.58 -31.25
N LEU A 15 22.65 -11.83 -32.57
CA LEU A 15 21.47 -12.29 -33.31
C LEU A 15 21.14 -13.78 -33.04
N PHE A 16 22.13 -14.68 -33.05
CA PHE A 16 21.91 -16.11 -32.83
C PHE A 16 21.79 -16.49 -31.33
N GLY A 17 22.55 -15.85 -30.43
CA GLY A 17 22.44 -16.02 -28.97
C GLY A 17 21.27 -15.26 -28.35
N GLY A 18 20.89 -14.12 -28.95
CA GLY A 18 19.66 -13.40 -28.63
C GLY A 18 18.41 -14.26 -28.90
N GLY A 19 18.40 -15.05 -29.96
CA GLY A 19 17.34 -16.03 -30.23
C GLY A 19 17.29 -17.20 -29.22
N ALA A 20 18.44 -17.63 -28.70
CA ALA A 20 18.53 -18.76 -27.75
C ALA A 20 18.09 -18.40 -26.31
N THR A 21 18.01 -17.10 -26.00
CA THR A 21 17.58 -16.57 -24.69
C THR A 21 16.30 -15.75 -24.77
N ALA A 22 15.89 -15.30 -25.97
CA ALA A 22 14.59 -14.68 -26.22
C ALA A 22 13.46 -15.66 -25.85
N GLY A 23 12.58 -15.22 -24.96
CA GLY A 23 11.46 -16.02 -24.46
C GLY A 23 11.72 -16.76 -23.15
N LEU A 24 12.97 -16.82 -22.66
CA LEU A 24 13.26 -17.42 -21.36
C LEU A 24 12.80 -16.53 -20.21
N THR A 25 12.21 -17.17 -19.20
CA THR A 25 11.84 -16.52 -17.94
C THR A 25 13.08 -16.12 -17.15
N ASP A 26 12.91 -15.21 -16.19
CA ASP A 26 14.03 -14.81 -15.32
C ASP A 26 14.56 -16.00 -14.52
N GLY A 27 13.66 -16.91 -14.11
CA GLY A 27 14.05 -18.12 -13.41
C GLY A 27 14.91 -19.06 -14.26
N GLN A 28 14.52 -19.28 -15.51
CA GLN A 28 15.30 -20.10 -16.45
C GLN A 28 16.68 -19.50 -16.76
N LEU A 29 16.77 -18.18 -16.91
CA LEU A 29 18.06 -17.50 -17.11
C LEU A 29 18.96 -17.63 -15.87
N LEU A 30 18.41 -17.49 -14.66
CA LEU A 30 19.16 -17.69 -13.42
C LEU A 30 19.62 -19.12 -13.24
N GLU A 31 18.77 -20.09 -13.55
CA GLU A 31 19.11 -21.52 -13.50
C GLU A 31 20.23 -21.83 -14.48
N ARG A 32 20.14 -21.35 -15.73
CA ARG A 32 21.21 -21.51 -16.72
C ARG A 32 22.52 -20.89 -16.25
N PHE A 33 22.49 -19.68 -15.70
CA PHE A 33 23.69 -19.06 -15.13
C PHE A 33 24.28 -19.86 -13.95
N ALA A 34 23.43 -20.41 -13.08
CA ALA A 34 23.88 -21.15 -11.90
C ALA A 34 24.46 -22.54 -12.24
N THR A 35 23.93 -23.19 -13.29
CA THR A 35 24.23 -24.59 -13.63
C THR A 35 25.18 -24.76 -14.82
N ARG A 36 25.19 -23.82 -15.77
CA ARG A 36 26.05 -23.85 -16.96
C ARG A 36 27.34 -23.06 -16.71
N ARG A 37 28.29 -23.19 -17.64
CA ARG A 37 29.61 -22.53 -17.60
C ARG A 37 29.92 -21.94 -18.98
N GLY A 38 30.88 -21.02 -19.03
CA GLY A 38 31.34 -20.42 -20.27
C GLY A 38 30.27 -19.55 -20.93
N GLU A 39 30.19 -19.62 -22.26
CA GLU A 39 29.37 -18.74 -23.10
C GLU A 39 27.87 -18.81 -22.76
N ASP A 40 27.33 -19.99 -22.42
CA ASP A 40 25.91 -20.15 -22.07
C ASP A 40 25.53 -19.39 -20.78
N ALA A 41 26.41 -19.41 -19.78
CA ALA A 41 26.19 -18.68 -18.53
C ALA A 41 26.35 -17.17 -18.75
N GLU A 42 27.32 -16.76 -19.59
CA GLU A 42 27.54 -15.37 -19.95
C GLU A 42 26.33 -14.79 -20.71
N LEU A 43 25.80 -15.50 -21.70
CA LEU A 43 24.61 -15.09 -22.44
C LEU A 43 23.38 -14.99 -21.54
N ALA A 44 23.17 -15.98 -20.65
CA ALA A 44 22.05 -15.98 -19.73
C ALA A 44 22.12 -14.79 -18.74
N PHE A 45 23.30 -14.49 -18.21
CA PHE A 45 23.48 -13.36 -17.30
C PHE A 45 23.41 -12.02 -18.03
N THR A 46 23.96 -11.93 -19.24
CA THR A 46 23.83 -10.74 -20.10
C THR A 46 22.36 -10.43 -20.36
N ALA A 47 21.53 -11.44 -20.63
CA ALA A 47 20.09 -11.25 -20.81
C ALA A 47 19.41 -10.70 -19.54
N LEU A 48 19.81 -11.15 -18.35
CA LEU A 48 19.33 -10.61 -17.07
C LEU A 48 19.76 -9.15 -16.86
N VAL A 49 21.02 -8.81 -17.15
CA VAL A 49 21.53 -7.44 -17.04
C VAL A 49 20.84 -6.51 -18.03
N THR A 50 20.64 -6.94 -19.28
CA THR A 50 19.94 -6.17 -20.30
C THR A 50 18.47 -5.93 -19.91
N ARG A 51 17.78 -6.95 -19.39
CA ARG A 51 16.36 -6.88 -19.03
C ARG A 51 16.11 -5.99 -17.79
N HIS A 52 16.94 -6.11 -16.77
CA HIS A 52 16.72 -5.44 -15.47
C HIS A 52 17.60 -4.20 -15.26
N GLY A 53 18.63 -4.03 -16.08
CA GLY A 53 19.62 -2.96 -16.00
C GLY A 53 19.03 -1.56 -15.98
N PRO A 54 18.13 -1.18 -16.91
CA PRO A 54 17.53 0.15 -16.91
C PRO A 54 16.88 0.53 -15.56
N MET A 55 16.15 -0.39 -14.94
CA MET A 55 15.51 -0.16 -13.64
C MET A 55 16.54 -0.02 -12.52
N VAL A 56 17.55 -0.90 -12.46
CA VAL A 56 18.61 -0.83 -11.44
C VAL A 56 19.44 0.45 -11.59
N TRP A 57 19.77 0.83 -12.82
CA TRP A 57 20.50 2.05 -13.14
C TRP A 57 19.73 3.30 -12.74
N GLY A 58 18.43 3.35 -13.04
CA GLY A 58 17.54 4.44 -12.63
C GLY A 58 17.54 4.66 -11.12
N VAL A 59 17.46 3.57 -10.34
CA VAL A 59 17.52 3.63 -8.86
C VAL A 59 18.88 4.17 -8.38
N CYS A 60 19.98 3.62 -8.90
CA CYS A 60 21.33 4.03 -8.50
C CYS A 60 21.61 5.50 -8.86
N ARG A 61 21.27 5.95 -10.07
CA ARG A 61 21.45 7.35 -10.51
C ARG A 61 20.53 8.34 -9.80
N GLY A 62 19.31 7.92 -9.48
CA GLY A 62 18.38 8.72 -8.69
C GLY A 62 18.96 9.04 -7.31
N LEU A 63 19.51 8.04 -6.62
CA LEU A 63 19.99 8.18 -5.24
C LEU A 63 21.43 8.70 -5.12
N LEU A 64 22.30 8.44 -6.11
CA LEU A 64 23.72 8.77 -6.03
C LEU A 64 24.09 9.91 -6.97
N ARG A 65 24.78 10.92 -6.43
CA ARG A 65 25.21 12.10 -7.19
C ARG A 65 26.34 11.75 -8.16
N ASN A 66 27.41 11.16 -7.62
CA ASN A 66 28.59 10.76 -8.38
C ASN A 66 28.26 9.61 -9.35
N PRO A 67 28.55 9.76 -10.67
CA PRO A 67 28.35 8.70 -11.65
C PRO A 67 29.10 7.40 -11.31
N HIS A 68 30.35 7.47 -10.84
CA HIS A 68 31.14 6.29 -10.51
C HIS A 68 30.56 5.51 -9.31
N ASP A 69 30.06 6.23 -8.31
CA ASP A 69 29.35 5.62 -7.18
C ASP A 69 28.09 4.87 -7.65
N ALA A 70 27.39 5.41 -8.64
CA ALA A 70 26.21 4.79 -9.23
C ALA A 70 26.57 3.54 -10.06
N GLU A 71 27.67 3.58 -10.82
CA GLU A 71 28.21 2.43 -11.55
C GLU A 71 28.64 1.30 -10.59
N ASP A 72 29.35 1.64 -9.51
CA ASP A 72 29.76 0.70 -8.47
C ASP A 72 28.56 0.05 -7.79
N ALA A 73 27.54 0.85 -7.44
CA ALA A 73 26.31 0.35 -6.83
C ALA A 73 25.52 -0.56 -7.78
N PHE A 74 25.47 -0.21 -9.07
CA PHE A 74 24.84 -1.01 -10.12
C PHE A 74 25.55 -2.37 -10.27
N GLN A 75 26.87 -2.35 -10.45
CA GLN A 75 27.69 -3.56 -10.60
C GLN A 75 27.61 -4.45 -9.36
N ALA A 76 27.63 -3.86 -8.16
CA ALA A 76 27.47 -4.59 -6.91
C ALA A 76 26.09 -5.25 -6.79
N ALA A 77 25.01 -4.61 -7.24
CA ALA A 77 23.68 -5.23 -7.21
C ALA A 77 23.62 -6.51 -8.05
N PHE A 78 24.17 -6.49 -9.26
CA PHE A 78 24.26 -7.67 -10.12
C PHE A 78 25.31 -8.68 -9.65
N PHE A 79 26.41 -8.26 -9.05
CA PHE A 79 27.36 -9.19 -8.44
C PHE A 79 26.73 -9.95 -7.25
N VAL A 80 25.90 -9.28 -6.44
CA VAL A 80 25.11 -9.94 -5.40
C VAL A 80 24.10 -10.92 -6.00
N LEU A 81 23.48 -10.60 -7.14
CA LEU A 81 22.63 -11.53 -7.88
C LEU A 81 23.42 -12.78 -8.30
N ALA A 82 24.58 -12.60 -8.92
CA ALA A 82 25.44 -13.70 -9.36
C ALA A 82 25.80 -14.63 -8.19
N ARG A 83 26.15 -14.08 -7.03
CA ARG A 83 26.45 -14.86 -5.81
C ARG A 83 25.25 -15.56 -5.20
N LYS A 84 24.03 -15.09 -5.48
CA LYS A 84 22.79 -15.63 -4.90
C LYS A 84 21.95 -16.43 -5.87
N ALA A 85 22.35 -16.53 -7.14
CA ALA A 85 21.56 -17.11 -8.23
C ALA A 85 20.94 -18.47 -7.87
N GLY A 86 21.72 -19.41 -7.31
CA GLY A 86 21.25 -20.73 -6.91
C GLY A 86 20.48 -20.81 -5.57
N SER A 87 20.28 -19.69 -4.87
CA SER A 87 19.68 -19.64 -3.52
C SER A 87 18.44 -18.74 -3.42
N LEU A 88 17.98 -18.20 -4.55
CA LEU A 88 16.80 -17.34 -4.63
C LEU A 88 15.53 -18.20 -4.51
N ARG A 89 14.69 -17.89 -3.51
CA ARG A 89 13.44 -18.63 -3.23
C ARG A 89 12.38 -18.46 -4.33
N GLN A 90 12.37 -17.31 -5.00
CA GLN A 90 11.40 -16.96 -6.03
C GLN A 90 12.17 -16.42 -7.23
N PRO A 91 12.75 -17.31 -8.06
CA PRO A 91 13.64 -16.93 -9.15
C PRO A 91 12.89 -16.22 -10.29
N GLU A 92 11.55 -16.23 -10.29
CA GLU A 92 10.73 -15.44 -11.23
C GLU A 92 10.50 -13.98 -10.79
N LEU A 93 10.91 -13.61 -9.58
CA LEU A 93 10.79 -12.25 -9.04
C LEU A 93 12.16 -11.54 -8.91
N VAL A 94 13.03 -11.75 -9.90
CA VAL A 94 14.37 -11.13 -9.94
C VAL A 94 14.28 -9.60 -9.91
N GLY A 95 13.36 -9.01 -10.68
CA GLY A 95 13.15 -7.57 -10.72
C GLY A 95 12.90 -6.91 -9.36
N PRO A 96 11.81 -7.28 -8.65
CA PRO A 96 11.53 -6.81 -7.29
C PRO A 96 12.67 -7.07 -6.29
N TRP A 97 13.36 -8.20 -6.42
CA TRP A 97 14.51 -8.51 -5.57
C TRP A 97 15.71 -7.59 -5.86
N LEU A 98 16.07 -7.41 -7.14
CA LEU A 98 17.12 -6.52 -7.61
C LEU A 98 16.86 -5.07 -7.23
N TYR A 99 15.61 -4.60 -7.35
CA TYR A 99 15.22 -3.28 -6.88
C TYR A 99 15.59 -3.08 -5.40
N GLY A 100 15.26 -4.05 -4.54
CA GLY A 100 15.61 -3.98 -3.11
C GLY A 100 17.11 -4.03 -2.85
N VAL A 101 17.88 -4.80 -3.65
CA VAL A 101 19.34 -4.85 -3.56
C VAL A 101 19.97 -3.53 -4.03
N ALA A 102 19.49 -2.96 -5.13
CA ALA A 102 19.94 -1.66 -5.64
C ALA A 102 19.72 -0.56 -4.61
N LEU A 103 18.53 -0.50 -4.01
CA LEU A 103 18.20 0.47 -2.95
C LEU A 103 19.12 0.33 -1.73
N ARG A 104 19.39 -0.90 -1.28
CA ARG A 104 20.33 -1.16 -0.16
C ARG A 104 21.76 -0.73 -0.52
N THR A 105 22.21 -1.05 -1.72
CA THR A 105 23.57 -0.74 -2.18
C THR A 105 23.76 0.76 -2.31
N ALA A 106 22.82 1.46 -2.93
CA ALA A 106 22.84 2.92 -3.06
C ALA A 106 22.82 3.61 -1.69
N ARG A 107 21.97 3.16 -0.75
CA ARG A 107 21.96 3.69 0.62
C ARG A 107 23.27 3.43 1.37
N GLN A 108 23.91 2.28 1.15
CA GLN A 108 25.20 1.96 1.75
C GLN A 108 26.30 2.90 1.23
N VAL A 109 26.35 3.16 -0.08
CA VAL A 109 27.28 4.13 -0.68
C VAL A 109 27.03 5.54 -0.12
N LYS A 110 25.76 5.99 -0.11
CA LYS A 110 25.37 7.30 0.42
C LYS A 110 25.82 7.48 1.88
N ALA A 111 25.51 6.52 2.74
CA ALA A 111 25.92 6.55 4.14
C ALA A 111 27.45 6.46 4.33
N GLY A 112 28.18 5.86 3.37
CA GLY A 112 29.63 5.87 3.33
C GLY A 112 30.19 7.25 2.96
N ASN A 113 29.62 7.88 1.96
CA ASN A 113 30.00 9.21 1.49
C ASN A 113 29.71 10.30 2.53
N GLU A 114 28.58 10.22 3.23
CA GLU A 114 28.25 11.13 4.35
C GLU A 114 29.26 10.99 5.49
N ARG A 115 29.61 9.74 5.85
CA ARG A 115 30.66 9.48 6.85
C ARG A 115 32.02 10.00 6.41
N ARG A 116 32.37 9.84 5.13
CA ARG A 116 33.62 10.36 4.57
C ARG A 116 33.64 11.88 4.60
N ARG A 117 32.58 12.54 4.12
CA ARG A 117 32.43 14.01 4.17
C ARG A 117 32.49 14.56 5.58
N ARG A 118 31.88 13.88 6.56
CA ARG A 118 31.97 14.28 7.97
C ARG A 118 33.40 14.20 8.48
N ARG A 119 34.12 13.11 8.19
CA ARG A 119 35.54 12.95 8.56
C ARG A 119 36.44 13.94 7.84
N GLU A 120 36.18 14.21 6.56
CA GLU A 120 36.88 15.21 5.77
C GLU A 120 36.59 16.63 6.26
N ALA A 121 35.37 16.93 6.70
CA ALA A 121 35.04 18.22 7.32
C ALA A 121 35.71 18.37 8.69
N GLU A 122 35.69 17.32 9.51
CA GLU A 122 36.40 17.24 10.79
C GLU A 122 37.93 17.36 10.59
N ALA A 123 38.49 16.78 9.52
CA ALA A 123 39.91 16.91 9.14
C ALA A 123 40.23 18.25 8.44
N ALA A 124 39.28 18.83 7.70
CA ALA A 124 39.45 20.11 7.00
C ALA A 124 39.37 21.32 7.94
N MET A 125 38.71 21.17 9.09
CA MET A 125 38.88 22.08 10.24
C MET A 125 40.32 22.05 10.80
N SER A 126 41.18 21.15 10.30
CA SER A 126 42.62 21.07 10.58
C SER A 126 43.52 21.26 9.33
N GLY A 127 43.00 21.61 8.15
CA GLY A 127 43.83 21.83 6.95
C GLY A 127 43.07 21.89 5.62
N ALA A 128 43.43 22.82 4.75
CA ALA A 128 42.59 23.36 3.65
C ALA A 128 42.16 22.42 2.51
N LYS A 129 40.92 22.70 2.05
CA LYS A 129 40.18 22.52 0.76
C LYS A 129 40.64 21.46 -0.27
N VAL A 130 39.67 20.66 -0.72
CA VAL A 130 39.69 19.98 -2.03
C VAL A 130 38.46 20.37 -2.86
N ALA A 131 38.72 20.61 -4.15
CA ALA A 131 37.79 21.04 -5.20
C ALA A 131 36.77 19.96 -5.59
N ALA A 132 35.61 20.41 -6.08
CA ALA A 132 34.61 19.56 -6.70
C ALA A 132 34.48 19.93 -8.19
N ASP A 133 34.79 18.98 -9.07
CA ASP A 133 34.30 18.97 -10.45
C ASP A 133 34.05 17.53 -10.90
N ALA A 134 33.01 17.34 -11.71
CA ALA A 134 32.84 16.36 -12.79
C ALA A 134 31.34 16.21 -13.10
N GLY A 135 30.92 16.84 -14.20
CA GLY A 135 29.55 16.97 -14.65
C GLY A 135 28.89 15.73 -15.26
N GLY A 136 27.57 15.85 -15.34
CA GLY A 136 26.67 15.01 -16.12
C GLY A 136 25.24 15.49 -15.86
N ARG A 137 24.50 15.86 -16.92
CA ARG A 137 23.18 16.53 -16.91
C ARG A 137 22.42 16.35 -15.59
N GLU A 138 22.61 17.30 -14.69
CA GLU A 138 22.26 17.12 -13.28
C GLU A 138 20.74 17.25 -13.09
N LEU A 139 20.15 16.25 -12.44
CA LEU A 139 18.86 16.44 -11.78
C LEU A 139 19.04 17.55 -10.75
N THR A 140 18.15 18.54 -10.75
CA THR A 140 18.19 19.61 -9.75
C THR A 140 18.13 19.01 -8.34
N PRO A 141 18.77 19.62 -7.32
CA PRO A 141 18.77 19.10 -5.96
C PRO A 141 17.36 18.77 -5.42
N SER A 142 16.37 19.58 -5.80
CA SER A 142 14.94 19.41 -5.48
C SER A 142 14.35 18.11 -6.05
N VAL A 143 14.55 17.83 -7.35
CA VAL A 143 14.04 16.62 -8.00
C VAL A 143 14.69 15.36 -7.43
N ARG A 144 15.96 15.45 -7.02
CA ARG A 144 16.67 14.32 -6.42
C ARG A 144 16.12 13.97 -5.04
N GLU A 145 15.79 14.96 -4.23
CA GLU A 145 15.17 14.75 -2.91
C GLU A 145 13.77 14.15 -3.03
N GLU A 146 13.00 14.55 -4.04
CA GLU A 146 11.71 13.94 -4.38
C GLU A 146 11.86 12.47 -4.80
N ILE A 147 12.83 12.14 -5.65
CA ILE A 147 13.12 10.76 -6.07
C ILE A 147 13.55 9.89 -4.88
N GLU A 148 14.38 10.43 -3.99
CA GLU A 148 14.77 9.73 -2.77
C GLU A 148 13.55 9.45 -1.88
N THR A 149 12.73 10.46 -1.66
CA THR A 149 11.48 10.35 -0.89
C THR A 149 10.54 9.32 -1.50
N LEU A 150 10.43 9.27 -2.83
CA LEU A 150 9.66 8.27 -3.55
C LEU A 150 10.17 6.85 -3.27
N HIS A 151 11.47 6.60 -3.41
CA HIS A 151 12.04 5.27 -3.16
C HIS A 151 11.91 4.85 -1.69
N GLU A 152 12.01 5.78 -0.74
CA GLU A 152 11.69 5.51 0.67
C GLU A 152 10.24 5.06 0.87
N GLU A 153 9.30 5.75 0.25
CA GLU A 153 7.89 5.44 0.41
C GLU A 153 7.49 4.13 -0.30
N ILE A 154 8.10 3.83 -1.45
CA ILE A 154 7.96 2.53 -2.13
C ILE A 154 8.51 1.40 -1.25
N ASP A 155 9.65 1.60 -0.59
CA ASP A 155 10.25 0.57 0.28
C ASP A 155 9.43 0.31 1.54
N ARG A 156 8.68 1.32 2.01
CA ARG A 156 7.73 1.21 3.13
C ARG A 156 6.39 0.59 2.74
N LEU A 157 6.16 0.26 1.48
CA LEU A 157 4.95 -0.44 1.08
C LEU A 157 5.02 -1.91 1.53
N PRO A 158 3.88 -2.50 1.96
CA PRO A 158 3.75 -3.94 2.08
C PRO A 158 4.25 -4.65 0.81
N GLU A 159 4.93 -5.78 0.99
CA GLU A 159 5.65 -6.48 -0.09
C GLU A 159 4.78 -6.72 -1.33
N ARG A 160 3.54 -7.17 -1.14
CA ARG A 160 2.58 -7.40 -2.24
C ARG A 160 2.28 -6.17 -3.11
N TYR A 161 2.35 -4.97 -2.54
CA TYR A 161 2.12 -3.70 -3.24
C TYR A 161 3.40 -3.18 -3.88
N ARG A 162 4.52 -3.24 -3.14
CA ARG A 162 5.85 -2.90 -3.64
C ARG A 162 6.21 -3.73 -4.88
N THR A 163 6.01 -5.05 -4.81
CA THR A 163 6.28 -5.96 -5.93
C THR A 163 5.48 -5.58 -7.18
N ALA A 164 4.21 -5.23 -7.04
CA ALA A 164 3.37 -4.83 -8.17
C ALA A 164 3.82 -3.50 -8.79
N ILE A 165 4.18 -2.51 -7.96
CA ILE A 165 4.74 -1.23 -8.43
C ILE A 165 6.08 -1.43 -9.12
N VAL A 166 6.96 -2.27 -8.58
CA VAL A 166 8.27 -2.51 -9.21
C VAL A 166 8.07 -3.14 -10.59
N LEU A 167 7.25 -4.19 -10.71
CA LEU A 167 7.03 -4.88 -11.98
C LEU A 167 6.42 -3.94 -13.03
N CYS A 168 5.34 -3.24 -12.70
CA CYS A 168 4.62 -2.46 -13.70
C CYS A 168 5.18 -1.05 -13.90
N ASP A 169 5.41 -0.32 -12.81
CA ASP A 169 5.77 1.09 -12.91
C ASP A 169 7.28 1.27 -13.11
N LEU A 170 8.12 0.47 -12.44
CA LEU A 170 9.59 0.63 -12.55
C LEU A 170 10.24 -0.24 -13.62
N GLN A 171 9.66 -1.39 -13.96
CA GLN A 171 10.17 -2.26 -15.03
C GLN A 171 9.37 -2.17 -16.33
N GLY A 172 8.21 -1.49 -16.32
CA GLY A 172 7.39 -1.29 -17.52
C GLY A 172 6.62 -2.53 -17.96
N LEU A 173 6.45 -3.55 -17.11
CA LEU A 173 5.63 -4.71 -17.47
C LEU A 173 4.16 -4.33 -17.60
N THR A 174 3.49 -4.98 -18.54
CA THR A 174 2.03 -4.93 -18.59
C THR A 174 1.42 -5.63 -17.37
N HIS A 175 0.17 -5.29 -17.03
CA HIS A 175 -0.54 -5.95 -15.94
C HIS A 175 -0.66 -7.47 -16.17
N GLU A 176 -0.76 -7.91 -17.43
CA GLU A 176 -0.84 -9.33 -17.81
C GLU A 176 0.49 -10.05 -17.60
N GLU A 177 1.62 -9.44 -17.96
CA GLU A 177 2.96 -9.98 -17.71
C GLU A 177 3.24 -10.09 -16.21
N ALA A 178 2.92 -9.03 -15.46
CA ALA A 178 3.07 -9.04 -14.01
C ALA A 178 2.15 -10.08 -13.36
N ALA A 179 0.93 -10.25 -13.84
CA ALA A 179 -0.01 -11.29 -13.40
C ALA A 179 0.55 -12.71 -13.60
N ARG A 180 1.08 -12.99 -14.81
CA ARG A 180 1.75 -14.27 -15.12
C ARG A 180 2.92 -14.53 -14.18
N ARG A 181 3.83 -13.55 -13.99
CA ARG A 181 4.98 -13.70 -13.09
C ARG A 181 4.61 -13.91 -11.63
N LEU A 182 3.51 -13.29 -11.19
CA LEU A 182 3.04 -13.40 -9.80
C LEU A 182 2.18 -14.65 -9.55
N GLY A 183 1.77 -15.36 -10.60
CA GLY A 183 0.77 -16.42 -10.50
C GLY A 183 -0.56 -15.90 -9.94
N ARG A 184 -0.98 -14.70 -10.35
CA ARG A 184 -2.20 -14.03 -9.84
C ARG A 184 -3.09 -13.55 -10.98
N PRO A 185 -4.40 -13.39 -10.77
CA PRO A 185 -5.28 -12.77 -11.75
C PRO A 185 -4.87 -11.34 -12.09
N VAL A 186 -5.07 -10.91 -13.35
CA VAL A 186 -4.77 -9.55 -13.82
C VAL A 186 -5.49 -8.49 -12.98
N GLY A 187 -6.76 -8.73 -12.64
CA GLY A 187 -7.54 -7.86 -11.74
C GLY A 187 -6.90 -7.69 -10.35
N THR A 188 -6.29 -8.74 -9.81
CA THR A 188 -5.57 -8.66 -8.52
C THR A 188 -4.33 -7.79 -8.63
N VAL A 189 -3.58 -7.90 -9.73
CA VAL A 189 -2.38 -7.07 -9.95
C VAL A 189 -2.78 -5.61 -10.16
N SER A 190 -3.79 -5.34 -10.98
CA SER A 190 -4.35 -4.00 -11.19
C SER A 190 -4.80 -3.36 -9.87
N ALA A 191 -5.56 -4.10 -9.04
CA ALA A 191 -5.99 -3.64 -7.72
C ALA A 191 -4.84 -3.44 -6.72
N ARG A 192 -3.72 -4.18 -6.86
CA ARG A 192 -2.52 -3.95 -6.05
C ARG A 192 -1.79 -2.69 -6.48
N ILE A 193 -1.69 -2.42 -7.78
CA ILE A 193 -1.06 -1.20 -8.33
C ILE A 193 -1.85 0.03 -7.92
N SER A 194 -3.16 0.04 -8.13
CA SER A 194 -4.03 1.15 -7.72
C SER A 194 -3.88 1.46 -6.23
N ARG A 195 -4.04 0.46 -5.36
CA ARG A 195 -3.87 0.65 -3.90
C ARG A 195 -2.46 1.08 -3.50
N ALA A 196 -1.45 0.62 -4.22
CA ALA A 196 -0.07 1.04 -4.00
C ALA A 196 0.11 2.52 -4.35
N ARG A 197 -0.41 2.97 -5.50
CA ARG A 197 -0.38 4.37 -5.94
C ARG A 197 -1.16 5.29 -4.99
N ASP A 198 -2.32 4.87 -4.50
CA ASP A 198 -3.09 5.66 -3.51
C ASP A 198 -2.33 5.83 -2.20
N ARG A 199 -1.68 4.76 -1.72
CA ARG A 199 -0.83 4.81 -0.53
C ARG A 199 0.38 5.72 -0.74
N LEU A 200 1.04 5.62 -1.89
CA LEU A 200 2.16 6.50 -2.22
C LEU A 200 1.70 7.95 -2.30
N LYS A 201 0.56 8.23 -2.94
CA LYS A 201 -0.02 9.57 -3.01
C LYS A 201 -0.26 10.16 -1.63
N GLY A 202 -0.97 9.44 -0.75
CA GLY A 202 -1.22 9.92 0.61
C GLY A 202 0.06 10.13 1.43
N ARG A 203 1.12 9.32 1.22
CA ARG A 203 2.38 9.45 1.94
C ARG A 203 3.28 10.56 1.40
N LEU A 204 3.35 10.72 0.08
CA LEU A 204 4.14 11.76 -0.59
C LEU A 204 3.53 13.15 -0.36
N SER A 205 2.21 13.29 -0.44
CA SER A 205 1.53 14.55 -0.14
C SER A 205 1.78 15.03 1.30
N ARG A 206 1.85 14.11 2.27
CA ARG A 206 2.21 14.45 3.66
C ARG A 206 3.65 14.92 3.84
N ARG A 207 4.54 14.60 2.90
CA ARG A 207 5.95 15.02 2.89
C ARG A 207 6.20 16.25 2.01
N GLY A 208 5.14 16.93 1.58
CA GLY A 208 5.25 18.11 0.71
C GLY A 208 5.62 17.80 -0.73
N VAL A 209 5.74 16.51 -1.10
CA VAL A 209 5.94 16.09 -2.49
C VAL A 209 4.56 16.09 -3.15
N ALA A 210 4.23 17.18 -3.85
CA ALA A 210 3.06 17.21 -4.70
C ALA A 210 3.24 16.17 -5.81
N LEU A 211 2.27 15.27 -5.97
CA LEU A 211 2.15 14.45 -7.17
C LEU A 211 1.19 15.19 -8.12
N PRO A 212 1.62 16.14 -8.97
CA PRO A 212 1.03 16.19 -10.29
C PRO A 212 1.15 14.76 -10.86
N GLY A 213 0.21 14.31 -11.68
CA GLY A 213 0.29 13.00 -12.35
C GLY A 213 1.62 12.72 -13.08
N GLY A 214 2.48 13.73 -13.20
CA GLY A 214 3.86 13.68 -13.62
C GLY A 214 4.89 13.05 -12.68
N VAL A 215 4.79 12.96 -11.34
CA VAL A 215 5.98 12.52 -10.53
C VAL A 215 6.28 11.02 -10.61
N LEU A 216 5.26 10.16 -10.68
CA LEU A 216 5.49 8.76 -11.02
C LEU A 216 5.96 8.64 -12.47
N ALA A 217 5.36 9.42 -13.38
CA ALA A 217 5.77 9.48 -14.78
C ALA A 217 7.17 10.06 -14.98
N THR A 218 7.68 10.93 -14.10
CA THR A 218 9.03 11.50 -14.14
C THR A 218 10.01 10.59 -13.43
N ALA A 219 9.65 9.84 -12.40
CA ALA A 219 10.51 8.77 -11.90
C ALA A 219 10.70 7.65 -12.94
N VAL A 220 9.63 7.32 -13.66
CA VAL A 220 9.65 6.38 -14.79
C VAL A 220 10.36 7.00 -16.01
N ALA A 221 10.10 8.26 -16.34
CA ALA A 221 10.74 8.96 -17.47
C ALA A 221 12.18 9.37 -17.18
N THR A 222 12.60 9.61 -15.93
CA THR A 222 14.01 9.85 -15.57
C THR A 222 14.79 8.54 -15.46
N GLY A 223 14.12 7.44 -15.07
CA GLY A 223 14.63 6.08 -15.23
C GLY A 223 14.83 5.68 -16.70
N GLN A 224 14.01 6.22 -17.61
CA GLN A 224 14.20 6.05 -19.06
C GLN A 224 15.09 7.12 -19.72
N ALA A 225 15.21 8.33 -19.18
CA ALA A 225 15.99 9.42 -19.77
C ALA A 225 17.50 9.32 -19.48
N SER A 226 17.90 8.56 -18.45
CA SER A 226 19.30 8.16 -18.27
C SER A 226 19.50 6.78 -18.90
N ALA A 227 19.61 6.72 -20.23
CA ALA A 227 19.93 5.47 -20.92
C ALA A 227 21.16 4.83 -20.25
N MET A 228 21.01 3.58 -19.81
CA MET A 228 22.10 2.83 -19.19
C MET A 228 23.29 2.80 -20.17
N PRO A 229 24.52 3.18 -19.75
CA PRO A 229 25.67 3.13 -20.64
C PRO A 229 25.85 1.71 -21.18
N ALA A 230 25.94 1.55 -22.51
CA ALA A 230 26.04 0.23 -23.14
C ALA A 230 27.25 -0.58 -22.63
N ALA A 231 28.36 0.11 -22.29
CA ALA A 231 29.55 -0.49 -21.71
C ALA A 231 29.31 -1.12 -20.31
N LEU A 232 28.30 -0.65 -19.58
CA LEU A 232 28.00 -1.11 -18.23
C LEU A 232 27.42 -2.54 -18.22
N ALA A 233 26.66 -2.91 -19.25
CA ALA A 233 26.13 -4.26 -19.37
C ALA A 233 27.25 -5.30 -19.54
N GLY A 234 28.20 -5.02 -20.43
CA GLY A 234 29.35 -5.89 -20.69
C GLY A 234 30.30 -6.01 -19.49
N SER A 235 30.64 -4.88 -18.84
CA SER A 235 31.52 -4.89 -17.66
C SER A 235 30.88 -5.61 -16.47
N THR A 236 29.58 -5.41 -16.24
CA THR A 236 28.84 -6.08 -15.17
C THR A 236 28.74 -7.58 -15.38
N THR A 237 28.52 -8.02 -16.63
CA THR A 237 28.49 -9.44 -16.98
C THR A 237 29.86 -10.08 -16.73
N LYS A 238 30.96 -9.45 -17.15
CA LYS A 238 32.32 -9.93 -16.86
C LYS A 238 32.59 -10.08 -15.35
N ILE A 239 32.15 -9.09 -14.55
CA ILE A 239 32.26 -9.15 -13.08
C ILE A 239 31.44 -10.33 -12.53
N ALA A 240 30.22 -10.55 -13.00
CA ALA A 240 29.39 -11.68 -12.56
C ALA A 240 29.97 -13.04 -12.95
N MET A 241 30.63 -13.15 -14.12
CA MET A 241 31.26 -14.38 -14.57
C MET A 241 32.38 -14.86 -13.65
N SER A 242 33.07 -13.96 -12.94
CA SER A 242 34.06 -14.35 -11.92
C SER A 242 33.48 -15.27 -10.84
N VAL A 243 32.20 -15.09 -10.48
CA VAL A 243 31.49 -15.95 -9.52
C VAL A 243 31.27 -17.35 -10.09
N SER A 244 30.86 -17.44 -11.35
CA SER A 244 30.64 -18.73 -12.03
C SER A 244 31.94 -19.51 -12.21
N MET A 245 33.06 -18.81 -12.36
CA MET A 245 34.39 -19.40 -12.50
C MET A 245 35.06 -19.73 -11.16
N GLY A 246 34.43 -19.40 -10.02
CA GLY A 246 35.01 -19.61 -8.68
C GLY A 246 36.21 -18.71 -8.38
N LEU A 247 36.42 -17.64 -9.16
CA LEU A 247 37.52 -16.70 -9.01
C LEU A 247 37.16 -15.66 -7.95
N THR A 248 37.97 -15.56 -6.88
CA THR A 248 37.67 -14.68 -5.74
C THR A 248 38.65 -13.52 -5.55
N ALA A 249 39.75 -13.44 -6.32
CA ALA A 249 40.78 -12.42 -6.15
C ALA A 249 41.20 -11.80 -7.49
N GLY A 250 41.29 -10.46 -7.54
CA GLY A 250 41.92 -9.68 -8.64
C GLY A 250 41.01 -9.26 -9.80
N THR A 251 39.87 -9.93 -10.03
CA THR A 251 39.01 -9.67 -11.20
C THR A 251 37.82 -8.75 -10.92
N VAL A 252 37.50 -8.48 -9.64
CA VAL A 252 36.36 -7.65 -9.22
C VAL A 252 36.89 -6.35 -8.61
N PRO A 253 36.38 -5.17 -9.01
CA PRO A 253 36.76 -3.91 -8.37
C PRO A 253 36.54 -3.95 -6.85
N ALA A 254 37.49 -3.40 -6.09
CA ALA A 254 37.46 -3.45 -4.63
C ALA A 254 36.20 -2.78 -4.04
N SER A 255 35.74 -1.69 -4.67
CA SER A 255 34.49 -1.00 -4.33
C SER A 255 33.29 -1.93 -4.45
N VAL A 256 33.13 -2.59 -5.60
CA VAL A 256 32.05 -3.55 -5.89
C VAL A 256 32.08 -4.72 -4.92
N ALA A 257 33.27 -5.29 -4.64
CA ALA A 257 33.42 -6.38 -3.69
C ALA A 257 33.03 -5.94 -2.26
N ALA A 258 33.50 -4.79 -1.80
CA ALA A 258 33.19 -4.25 -0.47
C ALA A 258 31.69 -3.93 -0.29
N LEU A 259 31.07 -3.32 -1.29
CA LEU A 259 29.65 -3.02 -1.31
C LEU A 259 28.82 -4.31 -1.25
N SER A 260 29.14 -5.27 -2.10
CA SER A 260 28.44 -6.56 -2.18
C SER A 260 28.53 -7.35 -0.87
N GLN A 261 29.70 -7.35 -0.22
CA GLN A 261 29.88 -7.98 1.09
C GLN A 261 29.04 -7.30 2.18
N GLY A 262 28.98 -5.95 2.19
CA GLY A 262 28.12 -5.21 3.12
C GLY A 262 26.63 -5.53 2.94
N VAL A 263 26.17 -5.62 1.70
CA VAL A 263 24.78 -5.98 1.37
C VAL A 263 24.47 -7.43 1.78
N ILE A 264 25.36 -8.39 1.50
CA ILE A 264 25.15 -9.79 1.88
C ILE A 264 25.10 -9.94 3.41
N LYS A 265 25.99 -9.26 4.14
CA LYS A 265 26.00 -9.24 5.62
C LYS A 265 24.71 -8.65 6.19
N THR A 266 24.25 -7.51 5.67
CA THR A 266 22.99 -6.90 6.12
C THR A 266 21.80 -7.81 5.84
N MET A 267 21.72 -8.44 4.67
CA MET A 267 20.67 -9.44 4.37
C MET A 267 20.67 -10.63 5.33
N PHE A 268 21.84 -11.10 5.77
CA PHE A 268 21.97 -12.17 6.76
C PHE A 268 21.51 -11.71 8.15
N LEU A 269 21.91 -10.52 8.59
CA LEU A 269 21.50 -9.94 9.87
C LEU A 269 19.99 -9.67 9.94
N THR A 270 19.36 -9.22 8.85
CA THR A 270 17.91 -9.04 8.78
C THR A 270 17.17 -10.37 8.93
N LYS A 271 17.69 -11.46 8.38
CA LYS A 271 17.14 -12.81 8.59
C LYS A 271 17.25 -13.27 10.04
N ILE A 272 18.37 -12.99 10.72
CA ILE A 272 18.53 -13.30 12.15
C ILE A 272 17.60 -12.46 13.02
N LYS A 273 17.51 -11.14 12.76
CA LYS A 273 16.62 -10.26 13.53
C LYS A 273 15.15 -10.67 13.43
N THR A 274 14.68 -11.07 12.26
CA THR A 274 13.30 -11.55 12.08
C THR A 274 13.04 -12.86 12.82
N VAL A 275 14.02 -13.76 12.87
CA VAL A 275 13.97 -15.00 13.70
C VAL A 275 14.02 -14.69 15.19
N MET A 276 14.84 -13.72 15.63
CA MET A 276 14.91 -13.31 17.04
C MET A 276 13.64 -12.61 17.52
N VAL A 277 13.06 -11.70 16.73
CA VAL A 277 11.79 -11.02 17.09
C VAL A 277 10.65 -12.03 17.20
N THR A 278 10.60 -13.03 16.31
CA THR A 278 9.61 -14.11 16.39
C THR A 278 9.84 -15.03 17.59
N LEU A 279 11.10 -15.35 17.93
CA LEU A 279 11.44 -16.10 19.15
C LEU A 279 11.12 -15.33 20.44
N ILE A 280 11.37 -14.02 20.49
CA ILE A 280 11.04 -13.18 21.65
C ILE A 280 9.52 -13.06 21.81
N LEU A 281 8.77 -12.87 20.72
CA LEU A 281 7.30 -12.88 20.74
C LEU A 281 6.74 -14.24 21.19
N ALA A 282 7.35 -15.34 20.77
CA ALA A 282 7.00 -16.68 21.23
C ALA A 282 7.36 -16.91 22.71
N GLY A 283 8.51 -16.40 23.16
CA GLY A 283 8.96 -16.47 24.56
C GLY A 283 8.11 -15.61 25.51
N ALA A 284 7.65 -14.44 25.07
CA ALA A 284 6.75 -13.59 25.84
C ALA A 284 5.35 -14.22 26.02
N ALA A 285 4.90 -15.06 25.07
CA ALA A 285 3.70 -15.87 25.22
C ALA A 285 3.87 -17.04 26.20
N ALA A 286 5.11 -17.52 26.43
CA ALA A 286 5.41 -18.54 27.44
C ALA A 286 5.63 -17.94 28.84
N GLY A 287 6.20 -16.73 28.94
CA GLY A 287 6.47 -16.05 30.21
C GLY A 287 5.24 -15.43 30.89
N SER A 288 4.11 -15.31 30.19
CA SER A 288 2.89 -14.68 30.71
C SER A 288 2.06 -15.58 31.65
N VAL A 289 2.44 -16.85 31.83
CA VAL A 289 1.81 -17.74 32.83
C VAL A 289 2.43 -17.60 34.23
N ALA A 290 3.59 -16.93 34.37
CA ALA A 290 4.35 -16.96 35.63
C ALA A 290 4.26 -15.70 36.53
N VAL A 291 3.58 -14.61 36.12
CA VAL A 291 3.69 -13.31 36.85
C VAL A 291 2.36 -12.70 37.33
N VAL A 292 1.19 -13.31 37.07
CA VAL A 292 -0.10 -12.76 37.55
C VAL A 292 -0.48 -13.26 38.96
N ALA A 293 0.51 -13.42 39.83
CA ALA A 293 0.29 -13.75 41.23
C ALA A 293 1.17 -12.89 42.15
N GLN A 294 1.05 -11.57 42.06
CA GLN A 294 1.29 -10.65 43.18
C GLN A 294 1.14 -9.19 42.73
N GLN A 295 0.04 -8.55 43.13
CA GLN A 295 0.02 -7.32 43.95
C GLN A 295 -1.29 -6.57 43.74
N GLY A 296 -2.02 -6.44 44.86
CA GLY A 296 -3.18 -5.58 44.98
C GLY A 296 -2.85 -4.25 45.65
N SER A 297 -3.88 -3.41 45.62
CA SER A 297 -4.17 -2.25 46.47
C SER A 297 -3.52 -0.89 46.11
N ALA A 298 -4.43 0.09 46.03
CA ALA A 298 -4.32 1.45 45.50
C ALA A 298 -3.62 2.45 46.46
N PRO A 299 -3.55 3.79 46.16
CA PRO A 299 -4.72 4.66 46.31
C PRO A 299 -4.90 5.79 45.26
N ARG A 300 -6.13 6.32 45.24
CA ARG A 300 -6.62 7.57 44.62
C ARG A 300 -5.93 8.82 45.21
N VAL A 301 -5.82 9.85 44.38
CA VAL A 301 -5.69 11.26 44.80
C VAL A 301 -6.74 12.07 44.04
N ASP A 302 -7.65 12.70 44.78
CA ASP A 302 -8.52 13.79 44.35
C ASP A 302 -7.85 15.15 44.64
N ALA A 303 -8.43 16.19 44.03
CA ALA A 303 -8.19 17.64 44.16
C ALA A 303 -7.29 18.24 43.07
N ALA A 304 -7.54 19.42 42.50
CA ALA A 304 -8.67 20.33 42.47
C ALA A 304 -8.39 21.36 41.35
N ALA A 305 -9.41 22.14 41.03
CA ALA A 305 -9.49 23.23 40.04
C ALA A 305 -8.25 24.11 39.81
N GLU A 306 -8.03 24.50 38.54
CA GLU A 306 -7.76 25.90 38.15
C GLU A 306 -7.96 26.11 36.63
N GLN A 307 -8.85 27.03 36.27
CA GLN A 307 -8.84 27.75 34.99
C GLN A 307 -8.13 29.09 35.22
N PRO A 308 -7.47 29.64 34.20
CA PRO A 308 -7.85 31.01 33.79
C PRO A 308 -8.18 31.15 32.29
N SER A 309 -9.18 31.99 32.06
CA SER A 309 -9.65 32.55 30.79
C SER A 309 -8.71 33.67 30.33
N GLU A 310 -8.36 33.74 29.04
CA GLU A 310 -8.07 35.04 28.39
C GLU A 310 -8.31 35.05 26.85
N ALA A 311 -9.20 35.97 26.48
CA ALA A 311 -9.33 36.80 25.27
C ALA A 311 -9.28 36.20 23.85
N ALA A 312 -10.41 36.40 23.14
CA ALA A 312 -10.53 36.43 21.70
C ALA A 312 -9.93 37.71 21.06
N PRO A 313 -9.84 37.74 19.72
CA PRO A 313 -10.27 38.93 18.98
C PRO A 313 -11.30 38.63 17.88
N GLN A 314 -12.45 39.29 18.05
CA GLN A 314 -13.26 40.05 17.09
C GLN A 314 -13.59 39.49 15.69
N LYS A 315 -14.90 39.38 15.46
CA LYS A 315 -15.59 39.32 14.16
C LYS A 315 -15.62 40.68 13.45
N SER A 316 -15.75 40.66 12.12
CA SER A 316 -16.82 41.32 11.32
C SER A 316 -16.54 41.18 9.81
N PRO A 317 -17.52 41.36 8.89
CA PRO A 317 -18.91 40.90 8.90
C PRO A 317 -19.29 40.25 7.52
N THR A 318 -20.57 40.27 7.16
CA THR A 318 -21.22 39.83 5.88
C THR A 318 -21.45 38.31 5.78
N THR A 319 -22.63 37.76 5.49
CA THR A 319 -23.90 38.32 5.00
C THR A 319 -25.00 37.33 5.42
N VAL A 320 -26.12 37.84 5.93
CA VAL A 320 -27.37 37.08 5.96
C VAL A 320 -27.84 36.97 4.51
N THR A 321 -27.69 35.81 3.90
CA THR A 321 -28.40 35.45 2.69
C THR A 321 -29.51 34.47 3.04
N ASP A 322 -30.70 34.76 2.52
CA ASP A 322 -31.86 33.88 2.51
C ASP A 322 -31.48 32.41 2.33
N LYS A 323 -32.07 31.53 3.14
CA LYS A 323 -31.94 30.08 2.98
C LYS A 323 -32.59 29.64 1.66
N ALA A 324 -31.87 29.80 0.55
CA ALA A 324 -32.09 28.97 -0.60
C ALA A 324 -31.89 27.51 -0.17
N GLU A 325 -32.84 26.63 -0.49
CA GLU A 325 -32.66 25.20 -0.25
C GLU A 325 -31.36 24.75 -0.94
N PRO A 326 -30.48 24.00 -0.25
CA PRO A 326 -29.23 23.54 -0.83
C PRO A 326 -29.51 22.70 -2.07
N ARG A 327 -28.76 22.95 -3.15
CA ARG A 327 -28.87 22.19 -4.40
C ARG A 327 -28.62 20.71 -4.11
N GLU A 328 -29.36 19.82 -4.78
CA GLU A 328 -29.27 18.36 -4.57
C GLU A 328 -27.82 17.84 -4.65
N ALA A 329 -26.99 18.38 -5.55
CA ALA A 329 -25.57 18.06 -5.67
C ALA A 329 -24.75 18.32 -4.39
N GLU A 330 -25.05 19.40 -3.64
CA GLU A 330 -24.38 19.71 -2.38
C GLU A 330 -24.75 18.66 -1.31
N LEU A 331 -26.01 18.24 -1.30
CA LEU A 331 -26.51 17.21 -0.38
C LEU A 331 -25.91 15.85 -0.68
N ILE A 332 -25.70 15.51 -1.96
CA ILE A 332 -24.98 14.30 -2.40
C ILE A 332 -23.53 14.32 -1.87
N VAL A 333 -22.80 15.42 -2.07
CA VAL A 333 -21.42 15.59 -1.56
C VAL A 333 -21.38 15.46 -0.04
N ARG A 334 -22.35 16.05 0.66
CA ARG A 334 -22.47 15.94 2.12
C ARG A 334 -22.71 14.50 2.57
N SER A 335 -23.56 13.76 1.88
CA SER A 335 -23.81 12.36 2.21
C SER A 335 -22.58 11.49 1.95
N ALA A 336 -21.87 11.73 0.85
CA ALA A 336 -20.59 11.09 0.59
C ALA A 336 -19.57 11.40 1.70
N ALA A 337 -19.49 12.64 2.19
CA ALA A 337 -18.62 12.99 3.30
C ALA A 337 -18.97 12.23 4.60
N ASN A 338 -20.26 12.05 4.89
CA ASN A 338 -20.73 11.21 6.00
C ASN A 338 -20.27 9.75 5.84
N LEU A 339 -20.51 9.15 4.67
CA LEU A 339 -20.09 7.77 4.37
C LEU A 339 -18.57 7.60 4.43
N ARG A 340 -17.76 8.58 3.98
CA ARG A 340 -16.30 8.53 4.14
C ARG A 340 -15.85 8.59 5.60
N LYS A 341 -16.58 9.32 6.46
CA LYS A 341 -16.30 9.31 7.91
C LYS A 341 -16.66 7.97 8.54
N ILE A 342 -17.79 7.38 8.14
CA ILE A 342 -18.18 6.01 8.53
C ILE A 342 -17.11 4.99 8.08
N ALA A 343 -16.65 5.09 6.83
CA ALA A 343 -15.61 4.23 6.27
C ALA A 343 -14.32 4.24 7.08
N ARG A 344 -13.84 5.44 7.45
CA ARG A 344 -12.67 5.58 8.34
C ARG A 344 -12.88 4.90 9.68
N GLY A 345 -14.08 5.03 10.26
CA GLY A 345 -14.44 4.33 11.51
C GLY A 345 -14.41 2.82 11.37
N ILE A 346 -14.99 2.29 10.29
CA ILE A 346 -14.99 0.85 10.01
C ILE A 346 -13.57 0.33 9.72
N HIS A 347 -12.74 1.08 8.98
CA HIS A 347 -11.34 0.69 8.75
C HIS A 347 -10.48 0.75 10.01
N ALA A 348 -10.70 1.73 10.88
CA ALA A 348 -10.02 1.79 12.18
C ALA A 348 -10.48 0.65 13.13
N TYR A 349 -11.76 0.27 13.07
CA TYR A 349 -12.26 -0.95 13.72
C TYR A 349 -11.53 -2.18 13.17
N LEU A 350 -11.42 -2.32 11.83
CA LEU A 350 -10.67 -3.40 11.18
C LEU A 350 -9.20 -3.43 11.61
N ASP A 351 -8.53 -2.29 11.66
CA ASP A 351 -7.11 -2.23 12.06
C ASP A 351 -6.92 -2.68 13.51
N THR A 352 -7.88 -2.39 14.38
CA THR A 352 -7.84 -2.74 15.81
C THR A 352 -8.24 -4.20 16.03
N ASN A 353 -9.35 -4.63 15.44
CA ASN A 353 -10.00 -5.91 15.70
C ASN A 353 -9.58 -7.00 14.70
N LYS A 354 -8.77 -6.64 13.70
CA LYS A 354 -8.33 -7.48 12.56
C LYS A 354 -9.48 -8.02 11.70
N ARG A 355 -10.68 -7.50 11.91
CA ARG A 355 -11.93 -7.85 11.23
C ARG A 355 -12.79 -6.62 11.06
N PHE A 356 -13.50 -6.54 9.95
CA PHE A 356 -14.63 -5.62 9.80
C PHE A 356 -15.69 -5.88 10.88
N PRO A 357 -16.45 -4.86 11.28
CA PRO A 357 -17.45 -5.02 12.32
C PRO A 357 -18.51 -6.04 11.89
N PRO A 358 -18.98 -6.90 12.82
CA PRO A 358 -20.18 -7.70 12.59
C PRO A 358 -21.40 -6.78 12.40
N PRO A 359 -22.51 -7.28 11.82
CA PRO A 359 -23.76 -6.50 11.66
C PRO A 359 -24.33 -5.98 12.99
N ALA A 360 -24.04 -6.68 14.08
CA ALA A 360 -24.50 -6.31 15.41
C ALA A 360 -23.47 -6.65 16.50
N ILE A 361 -23.57 -5.97 17.63
CA ILE A 361 -23.07 -6.45 18.92
C ILE A 361 -24.06 -7.49 19.42
N TYR A 362 -23.55 -8.66 19.80
CA TYR A 362 -24.36 -9.81 20.21
C TYR A 362 -24.25 -10.06 21.71
N SER A 363 -25.34 -10.57 22.30
CA SER A 363 -25.31 -11.16 23.63
C SER A 363 -24.46 -12.44 23.65
N ALA A 364 -24.15 -12.93 24.85
CA ALA A 364 -23.49 -14.23 25.03
C ALA A 364 -24.26 -15.39 24.36
N ASN A 365 -25.59 -15.30 24.28
CA ASN A 365 -26.46 -16.28 23.61
C ASN A 365 -26.58 -16.03 22.09
N GLY A 366 -25.82 -15.08 21.55
CA GLY A 366 -25.80 -14.77 20.12
C GLY A 366 -27.04 -14.02 19.61
N LYS A 367 -27.81 -13.36 20.50
CA LYS A 367 -28.92 -12.47 20.12
C LYS A 367 -28.36 -11.10 19.73
N PRO A 368 -28.74 -10.49 18.59
CA PRO A 368 -28.30 -9.15 18.24
C PRO A 368 -28.90 -8.12 19.21
N LEU A 369 -28.06 -7.25 19.77
CA LEU A 369 -28.45 -6.25 20.76
C LEU A 369 -28.37 -4.84 20.20
N LEU A 370 -27.21 -4.46 19.65
CA LEU A 370 -26.91 -3.11 19.16
C LEU A 370 -26.33 -3.17 17.74
N SER A 371 -26.59 -2.16 16.94
CA SER A 371 -26.07 -2.04 15.57
C SER A 371 -24.54 -1.96 15.50
N TRP A 372 -23.94 -2.41 14.39
CA TRP A 372 -22.56 -2.09 14.01
C TRP A 372 -22.23 -0.60 14.08
N ARG A 373 -23.23 0.28 13.89
CA ARG A 373 -23.08 1.74 14.03
C ARG A 373 -22.66 2.14 15.45
N VAL A 374 -23.16 1.44 16.46
CA VAL A 374 -22.74 1.61 17.86
C VAL A 374 -21.32 1.08 18.05
N ALA A 375 -20.99 -0.08 17.47
CA ALA A 375 -19.68 -0.70 17.59
C ALA A 375 -18.53 0.18 17.05
N ILE A 376 -18.80 1.05 16.07
CA ILE A 376 -17.77 1.93 15.49
C ILE A 376 -17.65 3.32 16.13
N LEU A 377 -18.51 3.67 17.10
CA LEU A 377 -18.51 4.99 17.75
C LEU A 377 -17.12 5.42 18.27
N PRO A 378 -16.32 4.56 18.95
CA PRO A 378 -15.00 4.93 19.43
C PRO A 378 -14.05 5.37 18.30
N PHE A 379 -14.27 4.86 17.08
CA PHE A 379 -13.42 5.06 15.92
C PHE A 379 -13.84 6.26 15.06
N ILE A 380 -15.00 6.87 15.33
CA ILE A 380 -15.49 8.08 14.64
C ILE A 380 -15.50 9.34 15.52
N GLY A 381 -14.85 9.26 16.69
CA GLY A 381 -14.72 10.35 17.65
C GLY A 381 -15.84 10.42 18.69
N GLU A 382 -16.66 9.38 18.82
CA GLU A 382 -17.85 9.34 19.68
C GLU A 382 -17.67 8.37 20.86
N LYS A 383 -16.44 8.23 21.39
CA LYS A 383 -16.14 7.31 22.50
C LYS A 383 -16.96 7.63 23.76
N ALA A 384 -17.14 8.90 24.08
CA ALA A 384 -17.92 9.31 25.26
C ALA A 384 -19.41 8.91 25.16
N LEU A 385 -19.96 8.84 23.95
CA LEU A 385 -21.31 8.31 23.73
C LEU A 385 -21.30 6.78 23.78
N TYR A 386 -20.29 6.13 23.21
CA TYR A 386 -20.13 4.67 23.29
C TYR A 386 -20.09 4.16 24.74
N ASP A 387 -19.33 4.82 25.61
CA ASP A 387 -19.17 4.44 27.02
C ASP A 387 -20.49 4.56 27.83
N GLN A 388 -21.51 5.25 27.29
CA GLN A 388 -22.83 5.34 27.91
C GLN A 388 -23.73 4.13 27.59
N PHE A 389 -23.44 3.35 26.53
CA PHE A 389 -24.28 2.20 26.16
C PHE A 389 -24.04 1.01 27.09
N LYS A 390 -25.13 0.31 27.44
CA LYS A 390 -25.05 -1.04 28.01
C LYS A 390 -25.01 -2.05 26.88
N LEU A 391 -23.84 -2.64 26.66
CA LEU A 391 -23.59 -3.52 25.50
C LEU A 391 -24.25 -4.89 25.61
N ASP A 392 -24.68 -5.27 26.80
CA ASP A 392 -25.43 -6.48 27.13
C ASP A 392 -26.95 -6.27 27.12
N GLU A 393 -27.42 -5.06 26.82
CA GLU A 393 -28.83 -4.69 26.72
C GLU A 393 -29.21 -4.38 25.26
N PRO A 394 -30.43 -4.74 24.80
CA PRO A 394 -30.85 -4.40 23.44
C PRO A 394 -30.96 -2.88 23.23
N TRP A 395 -30.96 -2.47 21.96
CA TRP A 395 -31.05 -1.08 21.52
C TRP A 395 -32.28 -0.32 22.04
N ASP A 396 -33.39 -1.04 22.24
CA ASP A 396 -34.69 -0.55 22.75
C ASP A 396 -34.91 -0.91 24.23
N GLY A 397 -33.86 -1.32 24.94
CA GLY A 397 -33.93 -1.58 26.37
C GLY A 397 -34.09 -0.31 27.21
N PRO A 398 -34.50 -0.44 28.48
CA PRO A 398 -34.78 0.69 29.37
C PRO A 398 -33.68 1.75 29.48
N HIS A 399 -32.40 1.34 29.42
CA HIS A 399 -31.25 2.24 29.47
C HIS A 399 -30.91 2.79 28.09
N ASN A 400 -30.78 1.90 27.10
CA ASN A 400 -30.29 2.26 25.77
C ASN A 400 -31.27 3.11 24.96
N GLN A 401 -32.59 2.97 25.20
CA GLN A 401 -33.61 3.71 24.47
C GLN A 401 -33.44 5.24 24.61
N GLY A 402 -32.96 5.74 25.75
CA GLY A 402 -32.70 7.16 25.96
C GLY A 402 -31.58 7.73 25.09
N LEU A 403 -30.64 6.89 24.66
CA LEU A 403 -29.46 7.29 23.89
C LEU A 403 -29.73 7.46 22.39
N LEU A 404 -30.88 6.99 21.89
CA LEU A 404 -31.27 7.14 20.49
C LEU A 404 -31.30 8.61 20.06
N LYS A 405 -31.70 9.50 20.97
CA LYS A 405 -31.76 10.97 20.76
C LYS A 405 -30.39 11.61 20.53
N LEU A 406 -29.32 10.95 20.98
CA LEU A 406 -27.94 11.43 20.89
C LEU A 406 -27.25 10.97 19.60
N ARG A 407 -28.00 10.71 18.52
CA ARG A 407 -27.46 10.26 17.23
C ARG A 407 -26.30 11.17 16.77
N PRO A 408 -25.11 10.59 16.52
CA PRO A 408 -24.01 11.32 15.90
C PRO A 408 -24.41 12.01 14.59
N LYS A 409 -23.88 13.22 14.36
CA LYS A 409 -24.17 14.02 13.14
C LYS A 409 -23.89 13.26 11.84
N VAL A 410 -22.92 12.34 11.87
CA VAL A 410 -22.53 11.54 10.71
C VAL A 410 -23.65 10.60 10.23
N TYR A 411 -24.57 10.20 11.10
CA TYR A 411 -25.70 9.33 10.75
C TYR A 411 -26.96 10.08 10.37
N ALA A 412 -26.95 11.41 10.43
CA ALA A 412 -28.12 12.22 10.17
C ALA A 412 -28.50 12.21 8.68
N PRO A 413 -29.80 12.18 8.36
CA PRO A 413 -30.28 12.48 7.01
C PRO A 413 -29.78 13.84 6.51
N VAL A 414 -29.47 13.93 5.22
CA VAL A 414 -28.96 15.16 4.60
C VAL A 414 -30.06 16.03 4.00
N VAL A 415 -31.14 15.43 3.47
CA VAL A 415 -32.25 16.16 2.82
C VAL A 415 -33.30 16.61 3.82
N ASN A 416 -33.86 15.69 4.61
CA ASN A 416 -34.95 16.01 5.52
C ASN A 416 -34.49 15.95 6.99
N ARG A 417 -33.80 17.01 7.43
CA ARG A 417 -33.29 17.14 8.81
C ARG A 417 -34.40 17.26 9.87
N SER A 418 -35.64 17.44 9.44
CA SER A 418 -36.84 17.53 10.27
C SER A 418 -37.36 16.16 10.72
N GLN A 419 -36.86 15.06 10.14
CA GLN A 419 -37.18 13.69 10.58
C GLN A 419 -36.60 13.40 11.97
N PRO A 420 -37.12 12.39 12.71
CA PRO A 420 -36.69 12.07 14.06
C PRO A 420 -35.16 11.97 14.15
N THR A 421 -34.60 12.60 15.18
CA THR A 421 -33.16 12.61 15.47
C THR A 421 -32.59 11.21 15.71
N GLU A 422 -33.45 10.21 15.81
CA GLU A 422 -33.15 8.85 16.24
C GLU A 422 -32.91 7.87 15.08
N SER A 423 -33.09 8.29 13.83
CA SER A 423 -33.06 7.38 12.67
C SER A 423 -31.92 7.67 11.67
N THR A 424 -31.62 6.72 10.79
CA THR A 424 -30.60 6.87 9.75
C THR A 424 -30.97 6.14 8.46
N TYR A 425 -30.50 6.66 7.33
CA TYR A 425 -30.57 6.01 6.01
C TYR A 425 -29.35 5.12 5.72
N TYR A 426 -28.25 5.26 6.46
CA TYR A 426 -27.00 4.54 6.17
C TYR A 426 -27.07 3.11 6.67
N GLN A 427 -27.30 2.14 5.78
CA GLN A 427 -27.49 0.73 6.10
C GLN A 427 -26.54 -0.16 5.30
N GLY A 428 -26.10 -1.26 5.91
CA GLY A 428 -25.32 -2.29 5.23
C GLY A 428 -26.19 -3.34 4.56
N PHE A 429 -25.59 -4.18 3.72
CA PHE A 429 -26.25 -5.40 3.24
C PHE A 429 -25.89 -6.60 4.12
N THR A 430 -26.91 -7.31 4.58
CA THR A 430 -26.82 -8.57 5.34
C THR A 430 -27.32 -9.73 4.50
N GLY A 431 -26.94 -10.95 4.86
CA GLY A 431 -27.29 -12.15 4.10
C GLY A 431 -26.07 -12.84 3.50
N LYS A 432 -26.31 -13.98 2.86
CA LYS A 432 -25.23 -14.83 2.32
C LYS A 432 -24.42 -14.04 1.30
N ARG A 433 -23.09 -14.07 1.41
CA ARG A 433 -22.14 -13.36 0.54
C ARG A 433 -22.19 -11.82 0.59
N ALA A 434 -23.10 -11.22 1.36
CA ALA A 434 -23.10 -9.78 1.57
C ALA A 434 -21.95 -9.35 2.49
N PHE A 435 -21.67 -8.06 2.56
CA PHE A 435 -20.56 -7.56 3.37
C PHE A 435 -20.77 -7.76 4.89
N PHE A 436 -21.99 -7.63 5.40
CA PHE A 436 -22.29 -7.88 6.80
C PHE A 436 -22.82 -9.31 7.02
N GLU A 437 -22.05 -10.31 6.58
CA GLU A 437 -22.37 -11.72 6.76
C GLU A 437 -21.78 -12.28 8.06
N GLY A 438 -22.60 -13.02 8.81
CA GLY A 438 -22.16 -13.76 10.00
C GLY A 438 -21.98 -12.90 11.26
N LYS A 439 -21.84 -13.55 12.42
CA LYS A 439 -21.80 -12.89 13.74
C LYS A 439 -20.41 -12.35 14.13
N ASN A 440 -19.37 -12.77 13.42
CA ASN A 440 -17.97 -12.45 13.76
C ASN A 440 -17.41 -11.30 12.91
N GLY A 441 -18.18 -10.76 11.98
CA GLY A 441 -17.68 -9.85 10.95
C GLY A 441 -16.71 -10.53 9.98
N ILE A 442 -16.19 -9.78 9.03
CA ILE A 442 -15.33 -10.30 7.95
C ILE A 442 -13.86 -10.03 8.26
N ALA A 443 -12.99 -11.05 8.25
CA ALA A 443 -11.55 -10.80 8.30
C ALA A 443 -11.00 -10.54 6.90
N LEU A 444 -9.98 -9.69 6.78
CA LEU A 444 -9.27 -9.61 5.49
C LEU A 444 -8.44 -10.88 5.22
N VAL A 445 -8.08 -11.62 6.28
CA VAL A 445 -7.44 -12.95 6.24
C VAL A 445 -7.77 -13.64 7.57
N GLU A 446 -8.38 -14.84 7.55
CA GLU A 446 -8.66 -15.64 8.75
C GLU A 446 -7.90 -16.98 8.74
N GLY A 447 -7.21 -17.29 9.85
CA GLY A 447 -6.62 -18.61 10.08
C GLY A 447 -5.65 -19.05 8.99
N ARG A 448 -5.87 -20.25 8.43
CA ARG A 448 -5.08 -20.81 7.30
C ARG A 448 -5.62 -20.40 5.93
N ASN A 449 -6.69 -19.62 5.84
CA ASN A 449 -7.27 -19.22 4.55
C ASN A 449 -6.32 -18.21 3.87
N PRO A 450 -5.64 -18.58 2.77
CA PRO A 450 -4.67 -17.71 2.11
C PRO A 450 -5.33 -16.65 1.23
N PHE A 451 -6.67 -16.68 1.11
CA PHE A 451 -7.46 -15.79 0.27
C PHE A 451 -8.15 -14.71 1.10
N PRO A 452 -8.31 -13.49 0.57
CA PRO A 452 -9.09 -12.47 1.23
C PRO A 452 -10.56 -12.89 1.28
N GLU A 453 -11.27 -12.61 2.38
CA GLU A 453 -12.71 -12.88 2.46
C GLU A 453 -13.54 -11.99 1.52
N ILE A 454 -12.91 -11.06 0.78
CA ILE A 454 -13.52 -10.25 -0.27
C ILE A 454 -12.75 -10.51 -1.59
N PRO A 455 -12.90 -11.71 -2.19
CA PRO A 455 -12.18 -12.09 -3.41
C PRO A 455 -12.54 -11.22 -4.62
N ASP A 456 -13.77 -10.70 -4.72
CA ASP A 456 -14.20 -9.80 -5.82
C ASP A 456 -13.51 -8.42 -5.76
N GLY A 457 -12.82 -8.14 -4.65
CA GLY A 457 -12.05 -6.93 -4.44
C GLY A 457 -12.83 -5.83 -3.71
N THR A 458 -12.09 -4.99 -2.99
CA THR A 458 -12.70 -4.00 -2.10
C THR A 458 -13.28 -2.77 -2.82
N VAL A 459 -12.92 -2.55 -4.07
CA VAL A 459 -13.31 -1.35 -4.84
C VAL A 459 -14.73 -1.46 -5.39
N SER A 460 -15.17 -2.68 -5.70
CA SER A 460 -16.49 -2.98 -6.28
C SER A 460 -17.49 -3.45 -5.24
N THR A 461 -17.07 -4.07 -4.13
CA THR A 461 -17.98 -4.55 -3.09
C THR A 461 -18.53 -3.41 -2.23
N LEU A 462 -19.85 -3.29 -2.18
CA LEU A 462 -20.58 -2.34 -1.33
C LEU A 462 -20.55 -2.76 0.14
N MET A 463 -20.31 -1.79 1.02
CA MET A 463 -20.41 -1.94 2.46
C MET A 463 -21.70 -1.34 3.00
N VAL A 464 -21.87 -0.03 2.79
CA VAL A 464 -22.95 0.77 3.38
C VAL A 464 -23.55 1.63 2.29
N VAL A 465 -24.87 1.72 2.23
CA VAL A 465 -25.62 2.48 1.23
C VAL A 465 -26.67 3.34 1.91
N GLU A 466 -27.19 4.31 1.17
CA GLU A 466 -28.44 4.97 1.53
C GLU A 466 -29.63 4.08 1.19
N ALA A 467 -30.29 3.57 2.22
CA ALA A 467 -31.52 2.81 2.11
C ALA A 467 -32.71 3.67 1.65
N GLY A 468 -33.79 3.02 1.23
CA GLY A 468 -35.06 3.67 0.88
C GLY A 468 -35.89 4.10 2.09
N ALA A 469 -35.71 3.45 3.23
CA ALA A 469 -36.39 3.76 4.50
C ALA A 469 -35.36 3.95 5.61
N THR A 470 -35.72 4.66 6.67
CA THR A 470 -34.87 4.83 7.84
C THR A 470 -35.10 3.73 8.86
N VAL A 471 -34.05 3.45 9.64
CA VAL A 471 -34.11 2.60 10.84
C VAL A 471 -33.58 3.39 12.04
N PRO A 472 -33.98 3.09 13.28
CA PRO A 472 -33.30 3.65 14.45
C PRO A 472 -31.80 3.35 14.39
N TRP A 473 -30.94 4.34 14.58
CA TRP A 473 -29.51 4.18 14.29
C TRP A 473 -28.80 3.17 15.20
N THR A 474 -29.36 2.88 16.38
CA THR A 474 -28.85 1.88 17.32
C THR A 474 -29.40 0.48 17.07
N LYS A 475 -30.50 0.34 16.31
CA LYS A 475 -31.16 -0.94 16.03
C LYS A 475 -30.27 -1.81 15.12
N PRO A 476 -30.01 -3.08 15.46
CA PRO A 476 -29.24 -4.01 14.63
C PRO A 476 -30.09 -4.51 13.44
N GLU A 477 -30.55 -3.58 12.62
CA GLU A 477 -31.33 -3.80 11.41
C GLU A 477 -30.65 -3.08 10.24
N ASP A 478 -30.63 -3.78 9.12
CA ASP A 478 -29.94 -3.41 7.89
C ASP A 478 -30.64 -4.09 6.70
N LEU A 479 -30.15 -3.88 5.48
CA LEU A 479 -30.79 -4.33 4.26
C LEU A 479 -30.57 -5.84 4.07
N GLN A 480 -31.65 -6.62 4.11
CA GLN A 480 -31.58 -8.05 3.81
C GLN A 480 -31.37 -8.25 2.31
N TYR A 481 -30.30 -8.95 1.94
CA TYR A 481 -30.00 -9.37 0.57
C TYR A 481 -30.18 -10.88 0.43
N ALA A 482 -30.84 -11.27 -0.66
CA ALA A 482 -30.88 -12.63 -1.17
C ALA A 482 -30.94 -12.56 -2.71
N PRO A 483 -30.19 -13.40 -3.44
CA PRO A 483 -30.11 -13.33 -4.90
C PRO A 483 -31.46 -13.56 -5.59
N ASP A 484 -32.32 -14.40 -5.00
CA ASP A 484 -33.62 -14.79 -5.58
C ASP A 484 -34.79 -13.92 -5.08
N GLN A 485 -34.51 -12.82 -4.35
CA GLN A 485 -35.53 -11.91 -3.86
C GLN A 485 -35.39 -10.52 -4.49
N PRO A 486 -36.48 -9.74 -4.59
CA PRO A 486 -36.40 -8.35 -5.01
C PRO A 486 -35.43 -7.55 -4.14
N PHE A 487 -34.68 -6.63 -4.76
CA PHE A 487 -33.80 -5.74 -4.01
C PHE A 487 -34.59 -4.95 -2.96
N PRO A 488 -34.00 -4.74 -1.77
CA PRO A 488 -34.59 -3.82 -0.80
C PRO A 488 -34.58 -2.41 -1.40
N LYS A 489 -35.50 -1.56 -0.94
CA LYS A 489 -35.59 -0.17 -1.45
C LYS A 489 -34.30 0.59 -1.13
N LEU A 490 -33.76 1.30 -2.11
CA LEU A 490 -32.53 2.13 -2.00
C LEU A 490 -32.84 3.58 -2.39
N GLY A 491 -32.02 4.52 -1.91
CA GLY A 491 -32.09 5.93 -2.31
C GLY A 491 -33.28 6.68 -1.75
N GLY A 492 -33.51 6.59 -0.44
CA GLY A 492 -34.60 7.31 0.23
C GLY A 492 -34.35 8.82 0.37
N GLN A 493 -33.14 9.29 0.07
CA GLN A 493 -32.75 10.71 0.17
C GLN A 493 -32.76 11.44 -1.18
N PHE A 494 -32.53 10.73 -2.29
CA PHE A 494 -32.38 11.35 -3.62
C PHE A 494 -33.29 10.66 -4.64
N LYS A 495 -33.80 11.43 -5.62
CA LYS A 495 -34.75 10.89 -6.61
C LYS A 495 -34.06 10.01 -7.64
N GLU A 496 -32.90 10.46 -8.13
CA GLU A 496 -32.20 9.86 -9.26
C GLU A 496 -31.31 8.66 -8.91
N GLY A 497 -31.06 8.43 -7.61
CA GLY A 497 -30.10 7.42 -7.19
C GLY A 497 -29.83 7.42 -5.69
N PHE A 498 -28.67 6.92 -5.32
CA PHE A 498 -28.23 6.82 -3.94
C PHE A 498 -26.71 6.88 -3.83
N VAL A 499 -26.22 7.38 -2.70
CA VAL A 499 -24.80 7.32 -2.37
C VAL A 499 -24.48 5.98 -1.73
N ALA A 500 -23.40 5.36 -2.19
CA ALA A 500 -22.91 4.08 -1.71
C ALA A 500 -21.44 4.16 -1.31
N LEU A 501 -21.07 3.39 -0.30
CA LEU A 501 -19.71 3.20 0.20
C LEU A 501 -19.19 1.82 -0.22
N THR A 502 -18.02 1.77 -0.84
CA THR A 502 -17.32 0.54 -1.19
C THR A 502 -16.31 0.13 -0.11
N ALA A 503 -15.89 -1.14 -0.12
CA ALA A 503 -15.04 -1.71 0.92
C ALA A 503 -13.63 -1.10 1.05
N ASP A 504 -13.15 -0.43 0.01
CA ASP A 504 -11.91 0.34 0.02
C ASP A 504 -12.05 1.75 0.59
N GLY A 505 -13.28 2.17 0.93
CA GLY A 505 -13.58 3.49 1.49
C GLY A 505 -14.00 4.54 0.46
N SER A 506 -14.09 4.17 -0.82
CA SER A 506 -14.55 5.08 -1.88
C SER A 506 -16.07 5.28 -1.83
N THR A 507 -16.54 6.44 -2.28
CA THR A 507 -17.98 6.76 -2.34
C THR A 507 -18.43 6.97 -3.77
N ARG A 508 -19.56 6.37 -4.12
CA ARG A 508 -20.14 6.43 -5.46
C ARG A 508 -21.58 6.91 -5.42
N PHE A 509 -21.99 7.66 -6.44
CA PHE A 509 -23.39 7.90 -6.71
C PHE A 509 -23.88 6.85 -7.71
N ILE A 510 -24.84 6.02 -7.30
CA ILE A 510 -25.40 4.94 -8.10
C ILE A 510 -26.79 5.36 -8.58
N ASN A 511 -26.98 5.40 -9.90
CA ASN A 511 -28.26 5.76 -10.50
C ASN A 511 -29.30 4.65 -10.24
N ARG A 512 -30.56 5.03 -10.04
CA ARG A 512 -31.67 4.08 -9.82
C ARG A 512 -31.91 3.12 -10.98
N SER A 513 -31.50 3.51 -12.19
CA SER A 513 -31.56 2.70 -13.41
C SER A 513 -30.40 1.70 -13.59
N ILE A 514 -29.52 1.55 -12.59
CA ILE A 514 -28.42 0.57 -12.64
C ILE A 514 -28.94 -0.82 -13.02
N ASP A 515 -28.18 -1.53 -13.86
CA ASP A 515 -28.49 -2.90 -14.24
C ASP A 515 -28.57 -3.78 -12.97
N PRO A 516 -29.70 -4.47 -12.74
CA PRO A 516 -29.88 -5.40 -11.61
C PRO A 516 -28.73 -6.40 -11.45
N LYS A 517 -28.15 -6.89 -12.56
CA LYS A 517 -27.03 -7.83 -12.53
C LYS A 517 -25.77 -7.18 -11.95
N ILE A 518 -25.49 -5.93 -12.32
CA ILE A 518 -24.37 -5.17 -11.76
C ILE A 518 -24.63 -4.90 -10.28
N LEU A 519 -25.86 -4.55 -9.91
CA LEU A 519 -26.23 -4.32 -8.51
C LEU A 519 -26.05 -5.58 -7.64
N HIS A 520 -26.43 -6.77 -8.14
CA HIS A 520 -26.16 -8.04 -7.47
C HIS A 520 -24.65 -8.23 -7.24
N ALA A 521 -23.87 -8.09 -8.30
CA ALA A 521 -22.43 -8.35 -8.28
C ALA A 521 -21.67 -7.42 -7.32
N ILE A 522 -22.06 -6.14 -7.22
CA ILE A 522 -21.43 -5.19 -6.28
C ILE A 522 -21.90 -5.39 -4.83
N ILE A 523 -23.05 -6.02 -4.58
CA ILE A 523 -23.51 -6.34 -3.21
C ILE A 523 -22.76 -7.55 -2.65
N THR A 524 -22.44 -8.51 -3.51
CA THR A 524 -21.69 -9.70 -3.10
C THR A 524 -20.20 -9.46 -2.98
N ARG A 525 -19.56 -10.14 -2.03
CA ARG A 525 -18.10 -10.08 -1.82
C ARG A 525 -17.32 -11.17 -2.57
N ASN A 526 -18.02 -12.24 -2.99
CA ASN A 526 -17.48 -13.44 -3.61
C ASN A 526 -18.44 -14.09 -4.62
N GLY A 527 -19.06 -13.28 -5.48
CA GLY A 527 -19.87 -13.72 -6.61
C GLY A 527 -19.04 -14.14 -7.84
N GLU A 528 -17.74 -13.82 -7.88
CA GLU A 528 -16.79 -14.14 -8.97
C GLU A 528 -17.07 -13.42 -10.31
N GLU A 529 -18.02 -12.48 -10.34
CA GLU A 529 -18.33 -11.73 -11.56
C GLU A 529 -17.26 -10.65 -11.86
N VAL A 530 -16.95 -10.47 -13.14
CA VAL A 530 -16.06 -9.40 -13.60
C VAL A 530 -16.86 -8.12 -13.78
N ILE A 531 -16.67 -7.14 -12.88
CA ILE A 531 -17.41 -5.88 -12.89
C ILE A 531 -16.57 -4.77 -13.54
N ASN A 532 -17.13 -4.13 -14.56
CA ASN A 532 -16.56 -2.89 -15.09
C ASN A 532 -16.87 -1.74 -14.12
N ASN A 533 -15.84 -1.21 -13.45
CA ASN A 533 -15.98 -0.12 -12.49
C ASN A 533 -16.57 1.17 -13.06
N ALA A 534 -16.54 1.38 -14.38
CA ALA A 534 -17.21 2.51 -15.01
C ALA A 534 -18.75 2.37 -14.99
N ALA A 535 -19.28 1.15 -14.87
CA ALA A 535 -20.70 0.85 -14.94
C ALA A 535 -21.42 0.87 -13.57
N ILE A 536 -20.69 1.00 -12.46
CA ILE A 536 -21.25 0.99 -11.10
C ILE A 536 -21.88 2.35 -10.71
N GLY A 537 -21.41 3.44 -11.32
CA GLY A 537 -21.83 4.81 -11.00
C GLY A 537 -20.65 5.78 -10.87
N GLU A 538 -20.93 7.06 -10.67
CA GLU A 538 -19.92 8.11 -10.65
C GLU A 538 -19.16 8.14 -9.31
N THR A 539 -17.84 8.29 -9.38
CA THR A 539 -17.04 8.48 -8.16
C THR A 539 -17.20 9.91 -7.66
N ILE A 540 -17.66 10.06 -6.43
CA ILE A 540 -17.81 11.38 -5.82
C ILE A 540 -16.43 11.78 -5.29
N ALA A 541 -15.87 12.87 -5.84
CA ALA A 541 -14.60 13.42 -5.41
C ALA A 541 -14.68 13.95 -3.95
N PRO A 542 -13.56 13.96 -3.19
CA PRO A 542 -13.49 14.43 -1.82
C PRO A 542 -14.12 15.80 -1.58
#